data_AF-A0A328PIX4-F1
#
_entry.id   AF-A0A328PIX4-F1
#
_cell.length_a   1.000
_cell.length_b   1.000
_cell.length_c   1.000
_cell.angle_alpha   90.00
_cell.angle_beta   90.00
_cell.angle_gamma   90.00
#
_symmetry.space_group_name_H-M   'P 1'
#
loop_
_entity.id
_entity.type
_entity.pdbx_description
1 polymer ?
#
loop_
_entity_poly.entity_id
_entity_poly.type
_entity_poly.pdbx_seq_one_letter_code
_entity_poly.pdbx_strand_id
1 'polypeptide(L)'
;MSILERLKRLLIGEEKPEEKETEKPAKEEVKAKEEKETKEEVAKEEPEKPEEVKEEVAKEEPEKPEEVKEEEVSEETEEEKVEKEEKPERSDIMTLLKGEEELIRRSDVDMEFSEKVKAAGGESLEYCFQCGTCTGSCPSGRRTPYKVRQIIRKANMGLKDQLLSDPALWMCTTCYSCQERCPRKVKIVDVVKLIRNEAAKAGYMSPVHKAVGSFVIKTGHGVPIDDTTKQLRDAVGLGELPPTTHSFPEALEEVQKIIKTTGFDSLIGYNWETGEIE
;
A
#
# COMPACT_ATOMS: atom_id res chain seq x y z
N MET A 1 -13.49 -9.46 48.29
CA MET A 1 -12.98 -10.40 47.26
C MET A 1 -11.62 -9.90 46.81
N SER A 2 -10.65 -10.81 46.73
CA SER A 2 -9.27 -10.54 46.31
C SER A 2 -9.21 -10.23 44.81
N ILE A 3 -8.22 -9.42 44.40
CA ILE A 3 -7.98 -9.08 42.99
C ILE A 3 -7.81 -10.35 42.13
N LEU A 4 -7.22 -11.41 42.71
CA LEU A 4 -7.05 -12.72 42.08
C LEU A 4 -8.40 -13.41 41.76
N GLU A 5 -9.42 -13.26 42.60
CA GLU A 5 -10.76 -13.83 42.34
C GLU A 5 -11.46 -13.12 41.18
N ARG A 6 -11.24 -11.80 41.03
CA ARG A 6 -11.78 -10.99 39.95
C ARG A 6 -11.17 -11.37 38.60
N LEU A 7 -9.85 -11.54 38.55
CA LEU A 7 -9.13 -12.02 37.37
C LEU A 7 -9.55 -13.43 36.97
N LYS A 8 -9.78 -14.33 37.92
CA LYS A 8 -10.16 -15.72 37.63
C LYS A 8 -11.55 -15.83 36.99
N ARG A 9 -12.52 -15.00 37.40
CA ARG A 9 -13.84 -14.94 36.75
C ARG A 9 -13.79 -14.39 35.32
N LEU A 10 -12.99 -13.35 35.09
CA LEU A 10 -12.83 -12.73 33.76
C LEU A 10 -12.19 -13.67 32.72
N LEU A 11 -11.34 -14.61 33.15
CA LEU A 11 -10.61 -15.51 32.25
C LEU A 11 -11.30 -16.85 31.97
N ILE A 12 -12.26 -17.27 32.80
CA ILE A 12 -12.93 -18.57 32.69
C ILE A 12 -14.36 -18.44 32.14
N GLY A 13 -14.98 -17.25 32.21
CA GLY A 13 -16.27 -16.99 31.55
C GLY A 13 -17.47 -17.68 32.23
N GLU A 14 -17.40 -17.88 33.54
CA GLU A 14 -18.50 -18.46 34.33
C GLU A 14 -19.53 -17.38 34.72
N GLU A 15 -20.59 -17.27 33.92
CA GLU A 15 -21.84 -16.65 34.37
C GLU A 15 -22.54 -17.58 35.38
N LYS A 16 -23.24 -16.99 36.37
CA LYS A 16 -23.95 -17.77 37.39
C LYS A 16 -25.10 -18.58 36.75
N PRO A 17 -25.29 -19.86 37.08
CA PRO A 17 -26.51 -20.56 36.72
C PRO A 17 -27.70 -20.02 37.52
N GLU A 18 -28.84 -19.82 36.87
CA GLU A 18 -30.12 -19.63 37.53
C GLU A 18 -30.59 -20.93 38.19
N GLU A 19 -31.30 -20.81 39.32
CA GLU A 19 -31.92 -21.94 40.00
C GLU A 19 -33.12 -22.47 39.21
N LYS A 20 -33.16 -23.78 38.97
CA LYS A 20 -34.40 -24.53 38.74
C LYS A 20 -34.22 -26.00 39.10
N GLU A 21 -35.08 -26.47 40.00
CA GLU A 21 -35.10 -27.86 40.47
C GLU A 21 -35.63 -28.82 39.40
N THR A 22 -35.20 -30.09 39.49
CA THR A 22 -35.86 -31.35 39.08
C THR A 22 -37.04 -31.28 38.08
N GLU A 23 -37.09 -32.06 36.98
CA GLU A 23 -36.90 -33.52 36.96
C GLU A 23 -36.70 -34.07 35.51
N LYS A 24 -36.51 -35.40 35.36
CA LYS A 24 -36.30 -36.14 34.09
C LYS A 24 -37.02 -37.51 34.21
N PRO A 25 -37.24 -38.33 33.14
CA PRO A 25 -36.90 -38.18 31.72
C PRO A 25 -38.01 -38.66 30.73
N ALA A 26 -37.62 -39.02 29.50
CA ALA A 26 -38.32 -39.83 28.48
C ALA A 26 -39.42 -39.11 27.65
N LYS A 27 -39.69 -39.47 26.38
CA LYS A 27 -38.93 -40.08 25.24
C LYS A 27 -39.86 -40.03 24.02
N GLU A 28 -39.32 -39.99 22.79
CA GLU A 28 -40.08 -40.17 21.52
C GLU A 28 -41.17 -39.07 21.28
N GLU A 29 -41.68 -38.75 20.09
CA GLU A 29 -41.54 -39.34 18.75
C GLU A 29 -41.69 -38.28 17.62
N VAL A 30 -41.82 -38.72 16.36
CA VAL A 30 -41.64 -37.94 15.11
C VAL A 30 -42.94 -37.37 14.51
N LYS A 31 -42.89 -36.12 13.98
CA LYS A 31 -43.53 -35.58 12.72
C LYS A 31 -43.41 -34.04 12.72
N ALA A 32 -42.92 -33.32 11.71
CA ALA A 32 -43.17 -33.28 10.25
C ALA A 32 -44.38 -32.40 9.84
N LYS A 33 -44.14 -31.50 8.85
CA LYS A 33 -45.08 -30.57 8.16
C LYS A 33 -45.57 -29.34 8.96
N GLU A 34 -45.89 -28.19 8.38
CA GLU A 34 -45.58 -27.54 7.08
C GLU A 34 -45.91 -26.03 7.20
N GLU A 35 -45.26 -25.21 6.36
CA GLU A 35 -45.69 -23.91 5.78
C GLU A 35 -46.81 -23.07 6.44
N LYS A 36 -46.53 -21.76 6.66
CA LYS A 36 -47.21 -20.71 5.87
C LYS A 36 -46.51 -19.34 5.88
N GLU A 37 -46.59 -18.66 4.74
CA GLU A 37 -46.22 -17.26 4.52
C GLU A 37 -47.33 -16.28 4.96
N THR A 38 -46.94 -15.05 5.32
CA THR A 38 -47.48 -13.70 4.92
C THR A 38 -46.92 -12.67 5.93
N LYS A 39 -46.02 -11.73 5.57
CA LYS A 39 -46.17 -10.49 4.78
C LYS A 39 -46.90 -9.33 5.47
N GLU A 40 -46.18 -8.19 5.51
CA GLU A 40 -46.65 -6.79 5.71
C GLU A 40 -47.31 -6.47 7.09
N GLU A 41 -47.24 -5.26 7.64
CA GLU A 41 -47.06 -3.92 7.04
C GLU A 41 -46.37 -2.90 7.99
N VAL A 42 -46.14 -1.65 7.54
CA VAL A 42 -45.37 -0.59 8.25
C VAL A 42 -46.20 0.68 8.50
N ALA A 43 -46.14 1.24 9.71
CA ALA A 43 -46.37 2.66 10.04
C ALA A 43 -45.54 3.00 11.30
N LYS A 44 -44.56 3.92 11.30
CA LYS A 44 -44.61 5.41 11.21
C LYS A 44 -45.38 6.11 12.34
N GLU A 45 -44.63 6.76 13.24
CA GLU A 45 -44.93 8.10 13.79
C GLU A 45 -43.70 8.72 14.48
N GLU A 46 -43.49 10.02 14.25
CA GLU A 46 -42.64 11.02 14.97
C GLU A 46 -43.62 12.13 15.41
N PRO A 47 -43.40 12.93 16.48
CA PRO A 47 -42.21 13.76 16.74
C PRO A 47 -41.74 13.67 18.23
N GLU A 48 -41.04 14.59 18.93
CA GLU A 48 -40.65 16.01 18.70
C GLU A 48 -39.39 16.42 19.50
N LYS A 49 -39.11 17.73 19.60
CA LYS A 49 -38.04 18.35 20.42
C LYS A 49 -38.55 18.91 21.75
N PRO A 50 -37.63 19.21 22.69
CA PRO A 50 -37.25 20.62 22.96
C PRO A 50 -35.71 20.77 23.16
N GLU A 51 -35.11 21.91 23.46
CA GLU A 51 -35.14 23.34 23.08
C GLU A 51 -33.94 23.98 23.87
N GLU A 52 -33.64 25.27 23.72
CA GLU A 52 -32.37 25.90 24.14
C GLU A 52 -32.19 26.16 25.65
N VAL A 53 -30.93 26.24 26.10
CA VAL A 53 -30.53 27.02 27.29
C VAL A 53 -29.28 27.87 26.96
N LYS A 54 -29.42 29.19 27.11
CA LYS A 54 -28.35 30.20 27.30
C LYS A 54 -28.30 30.45 28.82
N GLU A 55 -27.22 30.77 29.52
CA GLU A 55 -26.16 31.78 29.43
C GLU A 55 -25.11 31.33 30.51
N GLU A 56 -23.92 31.89 30.77
CA GLU A 56 -23.38 33.25 30.70
C GLU A 56 -21.89 33.22 30.27
N VAL A 57 -21.38 34.33 29.74
CA VAL A 57 -19.95 34.55 29.49
C VAL A 57 -19.45 35.70 30.36
N ALA A 58 -18.55 35.42 31.29
CA ALA A 58 -17.85 36.46 32.05
C ALA A 58 -16.75 37.09 31.18
N LYS A 59 -16.68 38.44 31.18
CA LYS A 59 -15.64 39.23 30.52
C LYS A 59 -14.63 39.70 31.55
N GLU A 60 -13.35 39.66 31.18
CA GLU A 60 -12.35 40.60 31.70
C GLU A 60 -11.58 41.19 30.50
N GLU A 61 -11.39 42.51 30.50
CA GLU A 61 -10.71 43.28 29.46
C GLU A 61 -9.26 43.65 29.90
N PRO A 62 -8.35 43.98 28.96
CA PRO A 62 -6.92 44.02 29.24
C PRO A 62 -6.39 45.40 29.66
N GLU A 63 -5.34 45.41 30.49
CA GLU A 63 -4.50 46.60 30.72
C GLU A 63 -3.25 46.61 29.83
N LYS A 64 -2.73 47.83 29.57
CA LYS A 64 -1.69 48.16 28.58
C LYS A 64 -1.09 49.53 28.95
N PRO A 65 0.05 49.97 28.36
CA PRO A 65 1.44 49.54 28.60
C PRO A 65 2.29 50.66 29.24
N GLU A 66 3.59 50.44 29.45
CA GLU A 66 4.59 51.52 29.56
C GLU A 66 5.59 51.49 28.38
N GLU A 67 6.02 52.67 27.93
CA GLU A 67 6.89 52.92 26.76
C GLU A 67 8.37 53.15 27.17
N VAL A 68 9.18 53.63 26.21
CA VAL A 68 10.55 54.22 26.26
C VAL A 68 11.61 53.31 25.60
N LYS A 69 12.36 53.72 24.57
CA LYS A 69 12.40 54.95 23.73
C LYS A 69 13.09 54.64 22.38
N GLU A 70 12.84 55.48 21.38
CA GLU A 70 13.60 55.52 20.11
C GLU A 70 14.89 56.36 20.26
N GLU A 71 15.92 56.06 19.46
CA GLU A 71 16.97 56.99 19.03
C GLU A 71 17.55 56.52 17.68
N GLU A 72 17.77 57.44 16.73
CA GLU A 72 18.12 57.18 15.31
C GLU A 72 19.56 57.61 14.95
N VAL A 73 19.99 57.29 13.70
CA VAL A 73 21.13 57.86 12.93
C VAL A 73 22.52 57.28 13.35
N SER A 74 23.47 56.92 12.46
CA SER A 74 23.81 57.41 11.11
C SER A 74 24.29 56.34 10.09
N GLU A 75 24.37 56.74 8.82
CA GLU A 75 25.14 56.11 7.71
C GLU A 75 26.65 56.01 8.07
N GLU A 76 27.51 55.14 7.53
CA GLU A 76 27.85 54.90 6.11
C GLU A 76 28.45 53.48 5.85
N THR A 77 28.89 53.25 4.61
CA THR A 77 29.34 52.01 3.95
C THR A 77 30.54 51.26 4.54
N GLU A 78 30.54 49.92 4.46
CA GLU A 78 31.60 49.14 3.76
C GLU A 78 31.13 47.71 3.41
N GLU A 79 31.56 47.19 2.25
CA GLU A 79 31.29 45.80 1.85
C GLU A 79 32.34 44.87 2.47
N GLU A 80 31.96 44.03 3.44
CA GLU A 80 32.83 42.91 3.86
C GLU A 80 32.06 41.58 3.92
N LYS A 81 32.53 40.60 3.14
CA LYS A 81 32.01 39.23 3.16
C LYS A 81 32.48 38.54 4.44
N VAL A 82 31.59 38.38 5.40
CA VAL A 82 31.81 37.50 6.55
C VAL A 82 30.88 36.29 6.45
N GLU A 83 31.47 35.11 6.30
CA GLU A 83 30.78 33.83 6.35
C GLU A 83 30.10 33.68 7.72
N LYS A 84 28.77 33.57 7.74
CA LYS A 84 28.03 33.25 8.95
C LYS A 84 27.70 31.76 8.98
N GLU A 85 28.41 31.04 9.83
CA GLU A 85 27.88 29.82 10.45
C GLU A 85 26.60 30.18 11.21
N GLU A 86 25.45 29.72 10.73
CA GLU A 86 24.19 29.87 11.47
C GLU A 86 24.12 28.83 12.59
N LYS A 87 24.14 29.31 13.84
CA LYS A 87 23.87 28.49 15.01
C LYS A 87 22.40 28.07 14.97
N PRO A 88 22.06 26.80 15.24
CA PRO A 88 20.67 26.35 15.19
C PRO A 88 19.84 27.09 16.24
N GLU A 89 18.75 27.73 15.80
CA GLU A 89 17.75 28.26 16.72
C GLU A 89 17.07 27.12 17.47
N ARG A 90 16.70 27.41 18.72
CA ARG A 90 16.37 26.38 19.72
C ARG A 90 14.99 25.73 19.51
N SER A 91 14.30 26.08 18.42
CA SER A 91 13.01 25.55 17.97
C SER A 91 13.10 24.21 17.23
N ASP A 92 14.19 23.98 16.49
CA ASP A 92 14.19 22.97 15.41
C ASP A 92 14.37 21.53 15.90
N ILE A 93 14.54 21.36 17.21
CA ILE A 93 14.60 20.06 17.89
C ILE A 93 13.21 19.42 18.09
N MET A 94 12.12 20.17 17.88
CA MET A 94 10.73 19.68 18.02
C MET A 94 9.96 19.57 16.70
N THR A 95 10.58 19.87 15.56
CA THR A 95 9.95 19.70 14.24
C THR A 95 10.19 18.27 13.75
N LEU A 96 9.15 17.43 13.76
CA LEU A 96 9.19 16.07 13.19
C LEU A 96 9.39 16.04 11.66
N LEU A 97 9.44 17.20 11.01
CA LEU A 97 9.67 17.38 9.59
C LEU A 97 11.13 17.74 9.36
N LYS A 98 11.83 16.98 8.51
CA LYS A 98 13.22 17.26 8.15
C LYS A 98 13.29 18.30 7.02
N GLY A 99 13.22 19.57 7.40
CA GLY A 99 13.52 20.70 6.51
C GLY A 99 12.73 20.72 5.20
N GLU A 100 13.34 21.28 4.15
CA GLU A 100 12.68 21.46 2.85
C GLU A 100 12.44 20.16 2.07
N GLU A 101 13.14 19.07 2.41
CA GLU A 101 13.12 17.79 1.67
C GLU A 101 11.77 17.05 1.75
N GLU A 102 10.98 17.31 2.80
CA GLU A 102 9.67 16.67 3.02
C GLU A 102 8.47 17.56 2.59
N LEU A 103 8.74 18.77 2.08
CA LEU A 103 7.70 19.71 1.64
C LEU A 103 7.15 19.35 0.24
N ILE A 104 5.98 18.71 0.20
CA ILE A 104 5.23 18.50 -1.04
C ILE A 104 4.68 19.85 -1.54
N ARG A 105 5.20 20.33 -2.67
CA ARG A 105 4.76 21.55 -3.35
C ARG A 105 3.73 21.22 -4.44
N ARG A 106 3.01 22.24 -4.91
CA ARG A 106 2.03 22.07 -6.01
C ARG A 106 2.70 21.73 -7.36
N SER A 107 4.00 22.01 -7.50
CA SER A 107 4.83 21.59 -8.64
C SER A 107 4.99 20.07 -8.76
N ASP A 108 4.88 19.35 -7.65
CA ASP A 108 5.29 17.93 -7.56
C ASP A 108 4.11 16.98 -7.84
N VAL A 109 2.95 17.54 -8.16
CA VAL A 109 1.66 16.88 -8.36
C VAL A 109 1.36 16.76 -9.86
N ASP A 110 1.65 15.59 -10.42
CA ASP A 110 1.34 15.20 -11.80
C ASP A 110 -0.03 14.48 -11.84
N MET A 111 -1.10 15.24 -12.13
CA MET A 111 -2.45 14.66 -12.24
C MET A 111 -2.60 13.73 -13.45
N GLU A 112 -1.88 13.99 -14.56
CA GLU A 112 -1.89 13.15 -15.76
C GLU A 112 -1.36 11.75 -15.43
N PHE A 113 -0.35 11.63 -14.56
CA PHE A 113 0.13 10.36 -14.06
C PHE A 113 -0.95 9.57 -13.31
N SER A 114 -1.76 10.24 -12.47
CA SER A 114 -2.86 9.57 -11.76
C SER A 114 -3.92 9.06 -12.74
N GLU A 115 -4.28 9.87 -13.74
CA GLU A 115 -5.22 9.49 -14.80
C GLU A 115 -4.68 8.35 -15.68
N LYS A 116 -3.39 8.37 -16.03
CA LYS A 116 -2.70 7.30 -16.76
C LYS A 116 -2.76 5.96 -16.01
N VAL A 117 -2.53 5.97 -14.69
CA VAL A 117 -2.63 4.75 -13.87
C VAL A 117 -4.07 4.24 -13.83
N LYS A 118 -5.08 5.12 -13.76
CA LYS A 118 -6.51 4.72 -13.82
C LYS A 118 -6.87 4.12 -15.18
N ALA A 119 -6.52 4.80 -16.27
CA ALA A 119 -6.77 4.38 -17.65
C ALA A 119 -6.10 3.03 -18.00
N ALA A 120 -4.94 2.73 -17.40
CA ALA A 120 -4.27 1.43 -17.55
C ALA A 120 -4.92 0.27 -16.75
N GLY A 121 -6.12 0.46 -16.19
CA GLY A 121 -6.85 -0.55 -15.39
C GLY A 121 -6.82 -0.30 -13.88
N GLY A 122 -6.25 0.82 -13.43
CA GLY A 122 -6.19 1.23 -12.02
C GLY A 122 -7.44 1.94 -11.50
N GLU A 123 -8.54 2.02 -12.26
CA GLU A 123 -9.82 2.70 -11.94
C GLU A 123 -10.23 2.70 -10.45
N SER A 124 -10.11 1.55 -9.77
CA SER A 124 -10.49 1.35 -8.37
C SER A 124 -9.67 2.16 -7.35
N LEU A 125 -8.58 2.80 -7.78
CA LEU A 125 -7.74 3.68 -6.98
C LEU A 125 -8.55 4.80 -6.30
N GLU A 126 -9.54 5.34 -7.02
CA GLU A 126 -10.41 6.44 -6.55
C GLU A 126 -11.28 6.05 -5.34
N TYR A 127 -11.58 4.75 -5.18
CA TYR A 127 -12.42 4.28 -4.08
C TYR A 127 -11.66 4.24 -2.73
N CYS A 128 -10.34 4.51 -2.73
CA CYS A 128 -9.48 4.37 -1.57
C CYS A 128 -9.61 5.52 -0.55
N PHE A 129 -10.47 5.32 0.45
CA PHE A 129 -10.61 6.16 1.64
C PHE A 129 -9.49 6.02 2.72
N GLN A 130 -8.29 5.54 2.36
CA GLN A 130 -7.10 5.54 3.23
C GLN A 130 -7.17 4.79 4.60
N CYS A 131 -8.10 3.85 4.81
CA CYS A 131 -8.23 3.09 6.08
C CYS A 131 -6.97 2.37 6.62
N GLY A 132 -6.01 1.99 5.78
CA GLY A 132 -4.76 1.34 6.20
C GLY A 132 -4.79 -0.19 6.38
N THR A 133 -5.93 -0.87 6.22
CA THR A 133 -6.06 -2.35 6.30
C THR A 133 -5.04 -3.08 5.42
N CYS A 134 -4.73 -2.51 4.25
CA CYS A 134 -3.73 -3.02 3.32
C CYS A 134 -2.30 -3.02 3.88
N THR A 135 -1.92 -2.00 4.67
CA THR A 135 -0.62 -1.90 5.33
C THR A 135 -0.50 -2.91 6.48
N GLY A 136 -1.51 -3.02 7.35
CA GLY A 136 -1.51 -3.99 8.45
C GLY A 136 -1.54 -5.46 7.99
N SER A 137 -2.15 -5.70 6.82
CA SER A 137 -2.18 -7.02 6.18
C SER A 137 -0.91 -7.38 5.43
N CYS A 138 -0.01 -6.42 5.16
CA CYS A 138 1.16 -6.66 4.32
C CYS A 138 2.26 -7.43 5.09
N PRO A 139 2.75 -8.58 4.60
CA PRO A 139 3.88 -9.28 5.23
C PRO A 139 5.19 -8.47 5.13
N SER A 140 5.46 -7.84 3.98
CA SER A 140 6.66 -7.00 3.80
C SER A 140 6.65 -5.79 4.72
N GLY A 141 5.51 -5.09 4.82
CA GLY A 141 5.37 -3.85 5.60
C GLY A 141 5.55 -3.99 7.12
N ARG A 142 5.61 -5.23 7.64
CA ARG A 142 5.95 -5.57 9.03
C ARG A 142 7.46 -5.51 9.32
N ARG A 143 8.30 -5.61 8.30
CA ARG A 143 9.78 -5.71 8.44
C ARG A 143 10.54 -4.68 7.59
N THR A 144 9.83 -3.80 6.89
CA THR A 144 10.38 -2.87 5.90
C THR A 144 9.63 -1.53 5.94
N PRO A 145 10.18 -0.45 5.35
CA PRO A 145 9.46 0.81 5.16
C PRO A 145 8.23 0.70 4.24
N TYR A 146 8.00 -0.42 3.55
CA TYR A 146 6.89 -0.59 2.60
C TYR A 146 5.50 -0.40 3.23
N LYS A 147 4.86 0.76 3.03
CA LYS A 147 3.48 1.02 3.44
C LYS A 147 2.56 1.14 2.22
N VAL A 148 1.81 0.08 1.96
CA VAL A 148 0.83 -0.02 0.86
C VAL A 148 -0.11 1.21 0.80
N ARG A 149 -0.60 1.66 1.96
CA ARG A 149 -1.46 2.86 2.05
C ARG A 149 -0.81 4.11 1.46
N GLN A 150 0.48 4.35 1.75
CA GLN A 150 1.21 5.53 1.28
C GLN A 150 1.43 5.47 -0.23
N ILE A 151 1.76 4.30 -0.79
CA ILE A 151 1.88 4.10 -2.25
C ILE A 151 0.57 4.41 -2.98
N ILE A 152 -0.55 3.89 -2.48
CA ILE A 152 -1.88 4.19 -3.03
C ILE A 152 -2.22 5.68 -2.85
N ARG A 153 -1.73 6.35 -1.80
CA ARG A 153 -1.91 7.80 -1.63
C ARG A 153 -1.07 8.62 -2.60
N LYS A 154 0.23 8.31 -2.75
CA LYS A 154 1.14 8.93 -3.73
C LYS A 154 0.55 8.83 -5.15
N ALA A 155 0.06 7.65 -5.54
CA ALA A 155 -0.59 7.43 -6.84
C ALA A 155 -1.89 8.24 -7.04
N ASN A 156 -2.74 8.34 -6.00
CA ASN A 156 -3.94 9.20 -6.03
C ASN A 156 -3.63 10.71 -6.01
N MET A 157 -2.45 11.11 -5.54
CA MET A 157 -2.01 12.51 -5.48
C MET A 157 -1.15 12.92 -6.67
N GLY A 158 -0.86 12.02 -7.62
CA GLY A 158 0.02 12.35 -8.74
C GLY A 158 1.49 12.54 -8.35
N LEU A 159 1.93 12.07 -7.17
CA LEU A 159 3.32 12.22 -6.69
C LEU A 159 4.24 11.21 -7.39
N LYS A 160 4.41 11.38 -8.69
CA LYS A 160 5.08 10.48 -9.63
C LYS A 160 6.54 10.25 -9.24
N ASP A 161 7.35 11.30 -9.16
CA ASP A 161 8.80 11.14 -8.97
C ASP A 161 9.13 10.52 -7.62
N GLN A 162 8.44 10.95 -6.56
CA GLN A 162 8.50 10.35 -5.22
C GLN A 162 7.98 8.90 -5.14
N LEU A 163 7.30 8.39 -6.17
CA LEU A 163 6.72 7.05 -6.20
C LEU A 163 7.49 6.10 -7.11
N LEU A 164 7.99 6.58 -8.26
CA LEU A 164 8.78 5.77 -9.20
C LEU A 164 10.20 5.53 -8.68
N SER A 165 10.79 6.51 -7.98
CA SER A 165 12.11 6.41 -7.36
C SER A 165 12.14 5.62 -6.04
N ASP A 166 10.98 5.37 -5.43
CA ASP A 166 10.87 4.75 -4.10
C ASP A 166 11.23 3.26 -4.14
N PRO A 167 12.38 2.81 -3.56
CA PRO A 167 12.79 1.41 -3.62
C PRO A 167 11.83 0.49 -2.87
N ALA A 168 10.99 1.02 -1.95
CA ALA A 168 9.98 0.23 -1.29
C ALA A 168 8.94 -0.34 -2.28
N LEU A 169 8.69 0.32 -3.42
CA LEU A 169 7.78 -0.18 -4.47
C LEU A 169 8.08 -1.64 -4.88
N TRP A 170 9.36 -2.01 -4.90
CA TRP A 170 9.82 -3.36 -5.27
C TRP A 170 9.65 -4.40 -4.15
N MET A 171 9.40 -4.00 -2.91
CA MET A 171 9.22 -4.89 -1.75
C MET A 171 7.85 -5.61 -1.69
N CYS A 172 6.92 -5.28 -2.60
CA CYS A 172 5.66 -6.03 -2.73
C CYS A 172 5.89 -7.42 -3.35
N THR A 173 5.55 -8.46 -2.61
CA THR A 173 5.58 -9.87 -3.04
C THR A 173 4.34 -10.32 -3.83
N THR A 174 3.46 -9.38 -4.21
CA THR A 174 2.20 -9.65 -4.95
C THR A 174 1.32 -10.74 -4.33
N CYS A 175 1.32 -10.89 -2.99
CA CYS A 175 0.60 -11.95 -2.26
C CYS A 175 -0.92 -11.76 -2.11
N TYR A 176 -1.53 -10.78 -2.78
CA TYR A 176 -2.97 -10.41 -2.79
C TYR A 176 -3.68 -10.18 -1.43
N SER A 177 -3.03 -10.42 -0.29
CA SER A 177 -3.62 -10.29 1.06
C SER A 177 -4.18 -8.90 1.39
N CYS A 178 -3.65 -7.84 0.76
CA CYS A 178 -4.16 -6.47 0.88
C CYS A 178 -5.39 -6.18 0.02
N GLN A 179 -5.55 -6.89 -1.11
CA GLN A 179 -6.66 -6.77 -2.06
C GLN A 179 -7.90 -7.50 -1.53
N GLU A 180 -7.75 -8.75 -1.10
CA GLU A 180 -8.83 -9.55 -0.50
C GLU A 180 -9.44 -8.91 0.75
N ARG A 181 -8.62 -8.21 1.55
CA ARG A 181 -9.07 -7.53 2.77
C ARG A 181 -9.45 -6.06 2.55
N CYS A 182 -9.55 -5.60 1.31
CA CYS A 182 -9.90 -4.22 1.04
C CYS A 182 -11.43 -4.02 1.14
N PRO A 183 -11.95 -3.25 2.14
CA PRO A 183 -13.40 -3.03 2.26
C PRO A 183 -13.99 -2.23 1.08
N ARG A 184 -13.14 -1.57 0.30
CA ARG A 184 -13.50 -0.81 -0.91
C ARG A 184 -13.16 -1.55 -2.22
N LYS A 185 -12.76 -2.84 -2.13
CA LYS A 185 -12.40 -3.72 -3.26
C LYS A 185 -11.40 -3.10 -4.25
N VAL A 186 -10.46 -2.30 -3.75
CA VAL A 186 -9.39 -1.70 -4.57
C VAL A 186 -8.47 -2.81 -5.08
N LYS A 187 -8.20 -2.82 -6.40
CA LYS A 187 -7.27 -3.74 -7.08
C LYS A 187 -5.80 -3.36 -6.79
N ILE A 188 -5.42 -3.39 -5.51
CA ILE A 188 -4.15 -2.85 -4.99
C ILE A 188 -2.94 -3.49 -5.66
N VAL A 189 -2.95 -4.80 -5.90
CA VAL A 189 -1.80 -5.49 -6.51
C VAL A 189 -1.67 -5.12 -7.99
N ASP A 190 -2.78 -4.94 -8.69
CA ASP A 190 -2.79 -4.51 -10.08
C ASP A 190 -2.27 -3.08 -10.22
N VAL A 191 -2.74 -2.15 -9.37
CA VAL A 191 -2.18 -0.79 -9.26
C VAL A 191 -0.68 -0.81 -9.02
N VAL A 192 -0.17 -1.62 -8.08
CA VAL A 192 1.28 -1.71 -7.82
C VAL A 192 2.06 -2.27 -9.01
N LYS A 193 1.50 -3.23 -9.77
CA LYS A 193 2.10 -3.70 -11.04
C LYS A 193 2.13 -2.60 -12.11
N LEU A 194 1.06 -1.82 -12.25
CA LEU A 194 1.00 -0.70 -13.19
C LEU A 194 2.04 0.39 -12.85
N ILE A 195 2.17 0.75 -11.57
CA ILE A 195 3.21 1.70 -11.11
C ILE A 195 4.61 1.15 -11.40
N ARG A 196 4.86 -0.16 -11.20
CA ARG A 196 6.13 -0.80 -11.57
C ARG A 196 6.42 -0.77 -13.07
N ASN A 197 5.41 -0.86 -13.93
CA ASN A 197 5.59 -0.72 -15.38
C ASN A 197 6.05 0.70 -15.74
N GLU A 198 5.48 1.72 -15.11
CA GLU A 198 5.92 3.12 -15.31
C GLU A 198 7.31 3.38 -14.70
N ALA A 199 7.61 2.80 -13.54
CA ALA A 199 8.94 2.87 -12.92
C ALA A 199 10.01 2.19 -13.80
N ALA A 200 9.68 1.05 -14.41
CA ALA A 200 10.54 0.36 -15.37
C ALA A 200 10.82 1.20 -16.63
N LYS A 201 9.79 1.84 -17.21
CA LYS A 201 9.95 2.77 -18.34
C LYS A 201 10.80 3.99 -17.99
N ALA A 202 10.74 4.44 -16.74
CA ALA A 202 11.58 5.52 -16.20
C ALA A 202 13.00 5.07 -15.77
N GLY A 203 13.38 3.80 -16.02
CA GLY A 203 14.72 3.27 -15.75
C GLY A 203 14.93 2.66 -14.35
N TYR A 204 13.94 2.70 -13.45
CA TYR A 204 14.06 2.16 -12.08
C TYR A 204 13.91 0.63 -11.99
N MET A 205 14.33 -0.12 -13.01
CA MET A 205 14.34 -1.59 -13.00
C MET A 205 15.67 -2.14 -12.48
N SER A 206 15.62 -3.05 -11.49
CA SER A 206 16.80 -3.74 -10.98
C SER A 206 17.54 -4.54 -12.07
N PRO A 207 18.88 -4.51 -12.14
CA PRO A 207 19.67 -5.31 -13.08
C PRO A 207 19.36 -6.82 -13.03
N VAL A 208 19.04 -7.35 -11.84
CA VAL A 208 18.67 -8.77 -11.67
C VAL A 208 17.35 -9.09 -12.37
N HIS A 209 16.38 -8.16 -12.38
CA HIS A 209 15.13 -8.34 -13.12
C HIS A 209 15.36 -8.25 -14.64
N LYS A 210 16.23 -7.33 -15.09
CA LYS A 210 16.65 -7.27 -16.50
C LYS A 210 17.31 -8.59 -16.95
N ALA A 211 18.21 -9.16 -16.14
CA ALA A 211 18.90 -10.42 -16.42
C ALA A 211 17.94 -11.63 -16.55
N VAL A 212 16.90 -11.71 -15.72
CA VAL A 212 15.84 -12.73 -15.91
C VAL A 212 15.12 -12.51 -17.25
N GLY A 213 14.93 -11.25 -17.68
CA GLY A 213 14.41 -10.90 -18.99
C GLY A 213 15.27 -11.41 -20.15
N SER A 214 16.60 -11.27 -20.08
CA SER A 214 17.48 -11.78 -21.15
C SER A 214 17.54 -13.31 -21.22
N PHE A 215 17.39 -14.02 -20.09
CA PHE A 215 17.23 -15.48 -20.11
C PHE A 215 15.95 -15.91 -20.84
N VAL A 216 14.83 -15.19 -20.64
CA VAL A 216 13.58 -15.43 -21.37
C VAL A 216 13.74 -15.16 -22.86
N ILE A 217 14.46 -14.11 -23.27
CA ILE A 217 14.73 -13.83 -24.69
C ILE A 217 15.57 -14.95 -25.33
N LYS A 218 16.63 -15.39 -24.65
CA LYS A 218 17.56 -16.41 -25.14
C LYS A 218 16.96 -17.81 -25.20
N THR A 219 16.14 -18.18 -24.23
CA THR A 219 15.77 -19.60 -23.99
C THR A 219 14.27 -19.85 -23.81
N GLY A 220 13.45 -18.80 -23.75
CA GLY A 220 12.03 -18.88 -23.39
C GLY A 220 11.76 -19.05 -21.89
N HIS A 221 12.80 -19.17 -21.04
CA HIS A 221 12.68 -19.47 -19.62
C HIS A 221 13.42 -18.45 -18.76
N GLY A 222 12.85 -18.08 -17.60
CA GLY A 222 13.53 -17.24 -16.61
C GLY A 222 14.63 -17.98 -15.83
N VAL A 223 14.61 -19.32 -15.87
CA VAL A 223 15.67 -20.21 -15.40
C VAL A 223 15.88 -21.26 -16.49
N PRO A 224 16.96 -21.18 -17.29
CA PRO A 224 17.22 -22.14 -18.36
C PRO A 224 17.69 -23.49 -17.81
N ILE A 225 17.49 -24.56 -18.58
CA ILE A 225 17.97 -25.90 -18.20
C ILE A 225 19.50 -26.00 -18.31
N ASP A 226 20.13 -26.56 -17.28
CA ASP A 226 21.55 -26.89 -17.24
C ASP A 226 21.78 -28.40 -17.37
N ASP A 227 23.03 -28.82 -17.60
CA ASP A 227 23.36 -30.23 -17.80
C ASP A 227 23.16 -31.08 -16.53
N THR A 228 23.21 -30.50 -15.33
CA THR A 228 22.89 -31.25 -14.10
C THR A 228 21.40 -31.56 -14.01
N THR A 229 20.51 -30.63 -14.40
CA THR A 229 19.07 -30.88 -14.49
C THR A 229 18.75 -31.91 -15.57
N LYS A 230 19.43 -31.91 -16.72
CA LYS A 230 19.27 -32.95 -17.76
C LYS A 230 19.58 -34.35 -17.22
N GLN A 231 20.73 -34.51 -16.57
CA GLN A 231 21.13 -35.78 -15.94
C GLN A 231 20.16 -36.20 -14.82
N LEU A 232 19.70 -35.27 -14.00
CA LEU A 232 18.70 -35.53 -12.96
C LEU A 232 17.38 -36.01 -13.54
N ARG A 233 16.94 -35.44 -14.67
CA ARG A 233 15.70 -35.85 -15.37
C ARG A 233 15.79 -37.28 -15.88
N ASP A 234 16.88 -37.64 -16.55
CA ASP A 234 17.12 -39.02 -17.01
C ASP A 234 17.17 -40.01 -15.83
N ALA A 235 17.87 -39.65 -14.74
CA ALA A 235 17.95 -40.45 -13.52
C ALA A 235 16.60 -40.70 -12.82
N VAL A 236 15.59 -39.83 -13.02
CA VAL A 236 14.20 -40.04 -12.53
C VAL A 236 13.25 -40.56 -13.62
N GLY A 237 13.76 -40.99 -14.78
CA GLY A 237 12.97 -41.56 -15.88
C GLY A 237 12.16 -40.55 -16.70
N LEU A 238 12.53 -39.26 -16.65
CA LEU A 238 11.96 -38.21 -17.49
C LEU A 238 12.87 -37.95 -18.70
N GLY A 239 12.28 -37.62 -19.85
CA GLY A 239 13.06 -37.23 -21.04
C GLY A 239 14.01 -36.06 -20.76
N GLU A 240 15.26 -36.18 -21.22
CA GLU A 240 16.37 -35.26 -20.93
C GLU A 240 15.95 -33.78 -21.08
N LEU A 241 15.39 -33.42 -22.24
CA LEU A 241 14.79 -32.11 -22.47
C LEU A 241 13.30 -32.10 -22.11
N PRO A 242 12.80 -31.05 -21.41
CA PRO A 242 11.38 -30.87 -21.19
C PRO A 242 10.67 -30.42 -22.48
N PRO A 243 9.38 -30.76 -22.68
CA PRO A 243 8.59 -30.38 -23.85
C PRO A 243 8.14 -28.91 -23.78
N THR A 244 9.12 -28.01 -23.78
CA THR A 244 8.97 -26.53 -23.79
C THR A 244 9.77 -25.96 -24.98
N THR A 245 10.07 -24.66 -25.01
CA THR A 245 10.93 -24.04 -26.05
C THR A 245 12.33 -24.68 -26.15
N HIS A 246 12.76 -25.48 -25.17
CA HIS A 246 13.97 -26.30 -25.27
C HIS A 246 13.86 -27.49 -26.23
N SER A 247 12.65 -28.04 -26.43
CA SER A 247 12.39 -29.13 -27.40
C SER A 247 11.76 -28.63 -28.71
N PHE A 248 11.19 -27.42 -28.70
CA PHE A 248 10.47 -26.83 -29.84
C PHE A 248 11.09 -25.47 -30.23
N PRO A 249 12.09 -25.44 -31.14
CA PRO A 249 12.75 -24.21 -31.56
C PRO A 249 11.79 -23.17 -32.19
N GLU A 250 10.79 -23.63 -32.95
CA GLU A 250 9.77 -22.77 -33.57
C GLU A 250 9.02 -21.91 -32.53
N ALA A 251 8.72 -22.48 -31.35
CA ALA A 251 8.07 -21.74 -30.26
C ALA A 251 8.98 -20.68 -29.62
N LEU A 252 10.31 -20.83 -29.71
CA LEU A 252 11.26 -19.79 -29.26
C LEU A 252 11.23 -18.59 -30.22
N GLU A 253 11.13 -18.82 -31.52
CA GLU A 253 10.99 -17.75 -32.52
C GLU A 253 9.70 -16.95 -32.32
N GLU A 254 8.58 -17.62 -32.00
CA GLU A 254 7.32 -16.96 -31.65
C GLU A 254 7.46 -16.06 -30.40
N VAL A 255 8.09 -16.56 -29.33
CA VAL A 255 8.36 -15.78 -28.11
C VAL A 255 9.22 -14.55 -28.44
N GLN A 256 10.29 -14.70 -29.21
CA GLN A 256 11.16 -13.60 -29.62
C GLN A 256 10.43 -12.57 -30.50
N LYS A 257 9.53 -13.02 -31.39
CA LYS A 257 8.67 -12.15 -32.20
C LYS A 257 7.70 -11.33 -31.35
N ILE A 258 7.08 -11.93 -30.32
CA ILE A 258 6.22 -11.22 -29.36
C ILE A 258 7.02 -10.17 -28.59
N ILE A 259 8.23 -10.51 -28.14
CA ILE A 259 9.12 -9.58 -27.42
C ILE A 259 9.47 -8.35 -28.27
N LYS A 260 9.88 -8.55 -29.52
CA LYS A 260 10.15 -7.46 -30.48
C LYS A 260 8.89 -6.61 -30.75
N THR A 261 7.73 -7.25 -30.93
CA THR A 261 6.46 -6.56 -31.21
C THR A 261 5.97 -5.72 -30.02
N THR A 262 6.30 -6.13 -28.79
CA THR A 262 5.93 -5.44 -27.54
C THR A 262 6.98 -4.43 -27.06
N GLY A 263 8.15 -4.36 -27.72
CA GLY A 263 9.26 -3.47 -27.34
C GLY A 263 9.91 -3.81 -25.99
N PHE A 264 9.75 -5.04 -25.50
CA PHE A 264 10.29 -5.45 -24.20
C PHE A 264 11.83 -5.58 -24.22
N ASP A 265 12.40 -5.92 -25.39
CA ASP A 265 13.85 -5.87 -25.65
C ASP A 265 14.42 -4.46 -25.42
N SER A 266 13.75 -3.46 -25.99
CA SER A 266 14.10 -2.03 -25.88
C SER A 266 13.93 -1.51 -24.45
N LEU A 267 12.93 -2.01 -23.72
CA LEU A 267 12.69 -1.65 -22.31
C LEU A 267 13.81 -2.13 -21.38
N ILE A 268 14.36 -3.33 -21.59
CA ILE A 268 15.43 -3.87 -20.74
C ILE A 268 16.83 -3.46 -21.21
N GLY A 269 16.99 -3.04 -22.46
CA GLY A 269 18.29 -2.72 -23.07
C GLY A 269 18.97 -3.94 -23.70
N TYR A 270 18.19 -4.86 -24.28
CA TYR A 270 18.75 -6.09 -24.86
C TYR A 270 19.29 -5.87 -26.28
N ASN A 271 20.58 -6.14 -26.47
CA ASN A 271 21.22 -6.11 -27.78
C ASN A 271 21.12 -7.50 -28.44
N TRP A 272 20.50 -7.55 -29.63
CA TRP A 272 20.28 -8.81 -30.37
C TRP A 272 21.54 -9.35 -31.07
N GLU A 273 22.59 -8.55 -31.26
CA GLU A 273 23.85 -8.95 -31.89
C GLU A 273 24.81 -9.58 -30.88
N THR A 274 24.97 -8.96 -29.71
CA THR A 274 25.81 -9.48 -28.62
C THR A 274 25.08 -10.51 -27.77
N GLY A 275 23.75 -10.42 -27.72
CA GLY A 275 22.91 -11.18 -26.80
C GLY A 275 23.03 -10.72 -25.34
N GLU A 276 23.56 -9.53 -25.07
CA GLU A 276 23.74 -9.02 -23.70
C GLU A 276 22.85 -7.79 -23.43
N ILE A 277 22.88 -7.31 -22.19
CA ILE A 277 22.11 -6.14 -21.75
C ILE A 277 23.08 -4.97 -21.61
N GLU A 278 22.71 -3.83 -22.18
CA GLU A 278 23.38 -2.53 -22.05
C GLU A 278 22.79 -1.66 -20.91
#